data_AF-A0A840DPY2-F1
#
_entry.id   AF-A0A840DPY2-F1
#
_cell.length_a   1.000
_cell.length_b   1.000
_cell.length_c   1.000
_cell.angle_alpha   90.00
_cell.angle_beta   90.00
_cell.angle_gamma   90.00
#
_symmetry.space_group_name_H-M   'P 1'
#
loop_
_entity.id
_entity.type
_entity.pdbx_description
1 polymer ?
#
loop_
_entity_poly.entity_id
_entity_poly.type
_entity_poly.pdbx_seq_one_letter_code
_entity_poly.pdbx_strand_id
1 'polypeptide(L)'
;MSRGGARVRSGPAPDPNALRRDRKDDSATWVTLPAEGRKGRTPEWPLGEAEKSELALWRTLWKRPQAVMWEKLHLQFQVAAYVRAFLESVQPAAPASTKSVVVRMQEDLGLSVSGLTRHRWRIAYDEISEHKQNQQNQKPVIDNTDVRTRLKAVK
;
A
#
# COMPACT_ATOMS: atom_id res chain seq x y z
N MET A 1 -16.61 -11.63 40.70
CA MET A 1 -16.74 -11.41 39.23
C MET A 1 -15.45 -10.75 38.74
N SER A 2 -14.60 -11.47 38.01
CA SER A 2 -13.35 -10.94 37.49
C SER A 2 -13.61 -10.11 36.22
N ARG A 3 -13.38 -8.80 36.27
CA ARG A 3 -13.41 -7.93 35.08
C ARG A 3 -12.18 -8.25 34.22
N GLY A 4 -12.40 -8.82 33.03
CA GLY A 4 -11.34 -9.05 32.06
C GLY A 4 -10.69 -7.73 31.65
N GLY A 5 -9.37 -7.62 31.82
CA GLY A 5 -8.61 -6.42 31.48
C GLY A 5 -8.68 -6.06 30.00
N ALA A 6 -8.31 -4.80 29.70
CA ALA A 6 -8.24 -4.27 28.35
C ALA A 6 -7.40 -5.21 27.46
N ARG A 7 -8.01 -5.71 26.38
CA ARG A 7 -7.31 -6.57 25.42
C ARG A 7 -6.50 -5.66 24.51
N VAL A 8 -5.33 -6.12 24.06
CA VAL A 8 -4.48 -5.43 23.07
C VAL A 8 -5.24 -5.11 21.75
N ARG A 9 -6.43 -5.72 21.55
CA ARG A 9 -7.33 -5.53 20.40
C ARG A 9 -8.68 -4.90 20.77
N SER A 10 -8.89 -4.41 22.00
CA SER A 10 -10.14 -3.75 22.39
C SER A 10 -10.03 -2.24 22.23
N GLY A 11 -10.65 -1.72 21.19
CA GLY A 11 -10.81 -0.29 20.91
C GLY A 11 -11.38 -0.10 19.51
N PRO A 12 -12.25 0.91 19.28
CA PRO A 12 -12.68 1.27 17.93
C PRO A 12 -11.46 1.54 17.06
N ALA A 13 -11.47 1.03 15.82
CA ALA A 13 -10.42 1.36 14.86
C ALA A 13 -10.33 2.90 14.73
N PRO A 14 -9.13 3.48 14.67
CA PRO A 14 -8.99 4.93 14.55
C PRO A 14 -9.71 5.43 13.30
N ASP A 15 -10.78 6.20 13.47
CA ASP A 15 -11.59 6.72 12.37
C ASP A 15 -10.77 7.75 11.56
N PRO A 16 -10.61 7.55 10.24
CA PRO A 16 -9.90 8.48 9.37
C PRO A 16 -10.60 9.84 9.20
N ASN A 17 -11.91 9.96 9.46
CA ASN A 17 -12.70 11.20 9.25
C ASN A 17 -13.06 11.95 10.55
N ALA A 18 -12.44 11.61 11.68
CA ALA A 18 -12.71 12.29 12.94
C ALA A 18 -12.21 13.75 12.92
N LEU A 19 -13.14 14.70 12.99
CA LEU A 19 -12.93 16.17 12.96
C LEU A 19 -11.91 16.73 13.97
N ARG A 20 -11.39 15.94 14.92
CA ARG A 20 -10.45 16.39 15.96
C ARG A 20 -8.98 16.15 15.63
N ARG A 21 -8.65 15.76 14.39
CA ARG A 21 -7.28 15.34 14.00
C ARG A 21 -6.40 16.40 13.34
N ASP A 22 -6.80 17.66 13.31
CA ASP A 22 -5.90 18.78 12.94
C ASP A 22 -4.90 19.15 14.05
N ARG A 23 -4.53 18.20 14.92
CA ARG A 23 -3.35 18.36 15.76
C ARG A 23 -2.13 17.95 14.94
N LYS A 24 -1.22 18.91 14.75
CA LYS A 24 0.08 18.79 14.09
C LYS A 24 0.94 17.60 14.61
N ASP A 25 0.61 17.04 15.78
CA ASP A 25 1.27 15.89 16.39
C ASP A 25 0.74 14.52 15.89
N ASP A 26 -0.48 14.42 15.36
CA ASP A 26 -1.04 13.14 14.89
C ASP A 26 -0.56 12.79 13.47
N SER A 27 -0.26 13.81 12.64
CA SER A 27 0.45 13.64 11.38
C SER A 27 1.93 13.26 11.57
N ALA A 28 2.47 13.44 12.78
CA ALA A 28 3.84 13.03 13.13
C ALA A 28 4.00 11.51 13.34
N THR A 29 2.91 10.72 13.33
CA THR A 29 2.99 9.28 13.65
C THR A 29 2.76 8.32 12.47
N TRP A 30 2.33 8.81 11.30
CA TRP A 30 2.08 7.94 10.14
C TRP A 30 3.33 7.79 9.26
N VAL A 31 3.70 6.55 8.97
CA VAL A 31 4.78 6.25 8.03
C VAL A 31 4.22 6.25 6.62
N THR A 32 4.81 7.08 5.74
CA THR A 32 4.44 7.13 4.33
C THR A 32 5.36 6.22 3.53
N LEU A 33 4.80 5.20 2.90
CA LEU A 33 5.50 4.22 2.06
C LEU A 33 5.51 4.69 0.60
N PRO A 34 6.60 4.45 -0.16
CA PRO A 34 6.69 4.88 -1.55
C PRO A 34 5.73 4.09 -2.45
N ALA A 35 4.94 4.78 -3.27
CA ALA A 35 3.96 4.18 -4.19
C ALA A 35 4.61 3.18 -5.16
N GLU A 36 5.80 3.54 -5.66
CA GLU A 36 6.58 2.73 -6.60
C GLU A 36 7.12 1.44 -6.01
N GLY A 37 6.98 1.24 -4.70
CA GLY A 37 7.45 0.07 -3.99
C GLY A 37 8.90 0.14 -3.50
N ARG A 38 9.40 -0.98 -2.96
CA ARG A 38 10.80 -1.10 -2.54
C ARG A 38 11.72 -1.19 -3.76
N LYS A 39 12.77 -0.37 -3.78
CA LYS A 39 13.83 -0.41 -4.78
C LYS A 39 14.93 -1.41 -4.42
N GLY A 40 15.68 -1.87 -5.42
CA GLY A 40 16.83 -2.75 -5.24
C GLY A 40 16.52 -4.24 -5.39
N ARG A 41 17.55 -5.08 -5.19
CA ARG A 41 17.46 -6.53 -5.38
C ARG A 41 16.55 -7.15 -4.30
N THR A 42 15.69 -8.07 -4.70
CA THR A 42 14.93 -8.92 -3.77
C THR A 42 15.91 -9.70 -2.88
N PRO A 43 15.72 -9.72 -1.56
CA PRO A 43 16.58 -10.50 -0.67
C PRO A 43 16.51 -12.00 -0.99
N GLU A 44 17.56 -12.71 -0.59
CA GLU A 44 17.61 -14.16 -0.71
C GLU A 44 16.51 -14.82 0.12
N TRP A 45 16.04 -15.97 -0.36
CA TRP A 45 15.01 -16.74 0.33
C TRP A 45 15.58 -17.37 1.60
N PRO A 46 15.01 -17.11 2.80
CA PRO A 46 15.67 -17.46 4.05
C PRO A 46 15.37 -18.87 4.58
N LEU A 47 14.41 -19.61 3.98
CA LEU A 47 13.94 -20.91 4.51
C LEU A 47 14.58 -22.12 3.82
N GLY A 48 15.78 -21.97 3.27
CA GLY A 48 16.50 -23.03 2.55
C GLY A 48 15.97 -23.25 1.14
N GLU A 49 15.57 -24.48 0.82
CA GLU A 49 15.00 -24.81 -0.49
C GLU A 49 13.66 -24.08 -0.71
N ALA A 50 13.51 -23.53 -1.91
CA ALA A 50 12.34 -22.77 -2.30
C ALA A 50 11.73 -23.34 -3.58
N GLU A 51 10.41 -23.50 -3.59
CA GLU A 51 9.70 -23.88 -4.82
C GLU A 51 9.69 -22.70 -5.82
N LYS A 52 9.53 -22.99 -7.11
CA LYS A 52 9.42 -21.94 -8.14
C LYS A 52 8.23 -20.99 -7.87
N SER A 53 7.12 -21.54 -7.40
CA SER A 53 5.91 -20.80 -7.02
C SER A 53 6.18 -19.86 -5.82
N GLU A 54 6.87 -20.36 -4.78
CA GLU A 54 7.31 -19.58 -3.62
C GLU A 54 8.19 -18.40 -4.04
N LEU A 55 9.22 -18.66 -4.86
CA LEU A 55 10.12 -17.62 -5.35
C LEU A 55 9.43 -16.57 -6.22
N ALA A 56 8.42 -16.96 -6.99
CA ALA A 56 7.63 -16.03 -7.81
C ALA A 56 6.81 -15.08 -6.92
N LEU A 57 6.11 -15.62 -5.91
CA LEU A 57 5.35 -14.81 -4.96
C LEU A 57 6.28 -13.94 -4.09
N TRP A 58 7.39 -14.50 -3.62
CA TRP A 58 8.42 -13.78 -2.86
C TRP A 58 8.91 -12.53 -3.59
N ARG A 59 9.34 -12.67 -4.86
CA ARG A 59 9.78 -11.53 -5.68
C ARG A 59 8.69 -10.49 -5.87
N THR A 60 7.44 -10.93 -5.99
CA THR A 60 6.29 -10.03 -6.15
C THR A 60 6.01 -9.24 -4.88
N LEU A 61 6.04 -9.89 -3.71
CA LEU A 61 5.84 -9.23 -2.42
C LEU A 61 6.93 -8.21 -2.12
N TRP A 62 8.20 -8.54 -2.37
CA TRP A 62 9.33 -7.64 -2.11
C TRP A 62 9.40 -6.42 -3.03
N LYS A 63 8.57 -6.35 -4.08
CA LYS A 63 8.39 -5.13 -4.88
C LYS A 63 7.36 -4.17 -4.27
N ARG A 64 6.58 -4.58 -3.28
CA ARG A 64 5.50 -3.75 -2.71
C ARG A 64 6.05 -2.61 -1.83
N PRO A 65 5.27 -1.53 -1.63
CA PRO A 65 5.64 -0.43 -0.72
C PRO A 65 5.98 -0.89 0.71
N GLN A 66 5.21 -1.86 1.22
CA GLN A 66 5.38 -2.43 2.56
C GLN A 66 6.76 -3.08 2.76
N ALA A 67 7.39 -3.56 1.68
CA ALA A 67 8.68 -4.23 1.76
C ALA A 67 9.81 -3.31 2.25
N VAL A 68 9.66 -1.99 2.12
CA VAL A 68 10.59 -1.01 2.73
C VAL A 68 10.60 -1.15 4.26
N MET A 69 9.42 -1.36 4.85
CA MET A 69 9.30 -1.56 6.29
C MET A 69 9.71 -2.95 6.71
N TRP A 70 9.41 -3.98 5.91
CA TRP A 70 9.88 -5.34 6.20
C TRP A 70 11.40 -5.43 6.21
N GLU A 71 12.09 -4.71 5.33
CA GLU A 71 13.55 -4.61 5.33
C GLU A 71 14.08 -3.92 6.59
N LYS A 72 13.54 -2.74 6.94
CA LYS A 72 13.91 -2.00 8.17
C LYS A 72 13.68 -2.80 9.45
N LEU A 73 12.65 -3.63 9.47
CA LEU A 73 12.26 -4.44 10.63
C LEU A 73 12.81 -5.88 10.57
N HIS A 74 13.63 -6.21 9.57
CA HIS A 74 14.20 -7.54 9.35
C HIS A 74 13.16 -8.68 9.29
N LEU A 75 11.99 -8.43 8.70
CA LEU A 75 10.86 -9.36 8.68
C LEU A 75 10.93 -10.44 7.58
N GLN A 76 12.14 -10.80 7.14
CA GLN A 76 12.33 -11.69 6.00
C GLN A 76 11.73 -13.08 6.24
N PHE A 77 11.93 -13.64 7.43
CA PHE A 77 11.39 -14.94 7.79
C PHE A 77 9.86 -14.94 7.88
N GLN A 78 9.26 -13.87 8.38
CA GLN A 78 7.82 -13.71 8.50
C GLN A 78 7.15 -13.62 7.12
N VAL A 79 7.74 -12.86 6.20
CA VAL A 79 7.27 -12.80 4.81
C VAL A 79 7.42 -14.17 4.13
N ALA A 80 8.49 -14.92 4.41
CA ALA A 80 8.73 -16.22 3.79
C ALA A 80 7.74 -17.28 4.31
N ALA A 81 7.48 -17.27 5.62
CA ALA A 81 6.44 -18.09 6.24
C ALA A 81 5.06 -17.76 5.66
N TYR A 82 4.77 -16.47 5.43
CA TYR A 82 3.51 -16.06 4.80
C TYR A 82 3.38 -16.59 3.38
N VAL A 83 4.45 -16.54 2.57
CA VAL A 83 4.44 -17.10 1.20
C VAL A 83 4.07 -18.59 1.22
N ARG A 84 4.70 -19.39 2.09
CA ARG A 84 4.40 -20.83 2.22
C ARG A 84 2.95 -21.07 2.64
N ALA A 85 2.54 -20.43 3.73
CA ALA A 85 1.20 -20.59 4.28
C ALA A 85 0.11 -20.12 3.28
N PHE A 86 0.38 -19.05 2.53
CA PHE A 86 -0.54 -18.55 1.52
C PHE A 86 -0.72 -19.56 0.38
N LEU A 87 0.38 -20.09 -0.18
CA LEU A 87 0.32 -21.09 -1.25
C LEU A 87 -0.37 -22.37 -0.80
N GLU A 88 -0.10 -22.82 0.43
CA GLU A 88 -0.80 -23.94 1.05
C GLU A 88 -2.31 -23.65 1.19
N SER A 89 -2.68 -22.45 1.65
CA SER A 89 -4.09 -22.07 1.89
C SER A 89 -4.97 -21.99 0.65
N VAL A 90 -4.36 -21.81 -0.53
CA VAL A 90 -5.06 -21.74 -1.82
C VAL A 90 -5.37 -23.13 -2.37
N GLN A 91 -4.74 -24.18 -1.86
CA GLN A 91 -4.99 -25.54 -2.31
C GLN A 91 -6.45 -25.98 -2.01
N PRO A 92 -7.08 -26.79 -2.86
CA PRO A 92 -8.47 -27.22 -2.66
C PRO A 92 -8.71 -27.95 -1.33
N ALA A 93 -7.71 -28.70 -0.86
CA ALA A 93 -7.78 -29.47 0.38
C ALA A 93 -7.39 -28.67 1.64
N ALA A 94 -7.09 -27.37 1.51
CA ALA A 94 -6.59 -26.57 2.62
C ALA A 94 -7.65 -26.38 3.72
N PRO A 95 -7.33 -26.65 4.99
CA PRO A 95 -8.28 -26.49 6.07
C PRO A 95 -8.58 -25.00 6.34
N ALA A 96 -9.79 -24.72 6.84
CA ALA A 96 -10.22 -23.36 7.16
C ALA A 96 -9.32 -22.68 8.22
N SER A 97 -8.71 -23.48 9.11
CA SER A 97 -7.73 -23.00 10.09
C SER A 97 -6.51 -22.35 9.41
N THR A 98 -5.93 -22.96 8.38
CA THR A 98 -4.79 -22.39 7.64
C THR A 98 -5.15 -21.05 7.01
N LYS A 99 -6.36 -20.93 6.44
CA LYS A 99 -6.84 -19.66 5.86
C LYS A 99 -6.93 -18.55 6.92
N SER A 100 -7.41 -18.87 8.12
CA SER A 100 -7.47 -17.89 9.23
C SER A 100 -6.09 -17.44 9.71
N VAL A 101 -5.11 -18.34 9.72
CA VAL A 101 -3.71 -18.02 10.06
C VAL A 101 -3.12 -17.07 9.01
N VAL A 102 -3.34 -17.38 7.73
CA VAL A 102 -2.87 -16.55 6.60
C VAL A 102 -3.44 -15.14 6.67
N VAL A 103 -4.73 -14.98 6.95
CA VAL A 103 -5.34 -13.65 7.12
C VAL A 103 -4.65 -12.87 8.24
N ARG A 104 -4.39 -13.48 9.40
CA ARG A 104 -3.66 -12.83 10.50
C ARG A 104 -2.25 -12.40 10.07
N MET A 105 -1.54 -13.26 9.35
CA MET A 105 -0.20 -12.94 8.83
C MET A 105 -0.25 -11.77 7.82
N GLN A 106 -1.30 -11.68 6.99
CA GLN A 106 -1.48 -10.54 6.09
C GLN A 106 -1.65 -9.23 6.86
N GLU A 107 -2.41 -9.25 7.97
CA GLU A 107 -2.57 -8.07 8.83
C GLU A 107 -1.25 -7.68 9.49
N ASP A 108 -0.53 -8.65 10.06
CA ASP A 108 0.75 -8.41 10.72
C ASP A 108 1.83 -7.91 9.75
N LEU A 109 1.78 -8.29 8.47
CA LEU A 109 2.65 -7.76 7.41
C LEU A 109 2.18 -6.43 6.80
N GLY A 110 1.01 -5.92 7.18
CA GLY A 110 0.46 -4.68 6.60
C GLY A 110 -0.01 -4.84 5.14
N LEU A 111 -0.36 -6.07 4.74
CA LEU A 111 -0.90 -6.38 3.41
C LEU A 111 -2.40 -6.13 3.31
N SER A 112 -3.10 -6.07 4.44
CA SER A 112 -4.53 -5.72 4.53
C SER A 112 -4.74 -4.25 4.91
N VAL A 113 -5.94 -3.73 4.67
CA VAL A 113 -6.34 -2.38 5.10
C VAL A 113 -6.27 -2.24 6.62
N SER A 114 -6.70 -3.28 7.37
CA SER A 114 -6.59 -3.31 8.83
C SER A 114 -5.13 -3.27 9.29
N GLY A 115 -4.25 -4.00 8.61
CA GLY A 115 -2.81 -4.03 8.89
C GLY A 115 -2.15 -2.67 8.64
N LEU A 116 -2.44 -2.03 7.50
CA LEU A 116 -1.95 -0.69 7.17
C LEU A 116 -2.34 0.33 8.26
N THR A 117 -3.61 0.37 8.65
CA THR A 117 -4.09 1.27 9.70
C THR A 117 -3.44 0.99 11.06
N ARG A 118 -3.29 -0.30 11.43
CA ARG A 118 -2.70 -0.71 12.72
C ARG A 118 -1.22 -0.34 12.83
N HIS A 119 -0.47 -0.49 11.73
CA HIS A 119 0.92 -0.09 11.66
C HIS A 119 1.11 1.41 11.44
N ARG A 120 0.01 2.15 11.24
CA ARG A 120 0.01 3.57 10.84
C ARG A 120 0.83 3.78 9.56
N TRP A 121 0.69 2.85 8.62
CA TRP A 121 1.31 2.93 7.31
C TRP A 121 0.30 3.47 6.30
N ARG A 122 0.71 4.46 5.53
CA ARG A 122 -0.03 4.94 4.36
C ARG A 122 0.85 4.80 3.13
N ILE A 123 0.27 4.40 2.00
CA ILE A 123 0.99 4.37 0.73
C ILE A 123 0.85 5.77 0.11
N ALA A 124 1.96 6.36 -0.31
CA ALA A 124 1.92 7.61 -1.05
C ALA A 124 1.04 7.43 -2.29
N TYR A 125 0.10 8.35 -2.51
CA TYR A 125 -0.56 8.46 -3.80
C TYR A 125 0.31 9.36 -4.66
N ASP A 126 0.82 8.83 -5.77
CA ASP A 126 1.32 9.68 -6.85
C ASP A 126 0.10 10.28 -7.55
N GLU A 127 -0.16 11.57 -7.38
CA GLU A 127 -1.18 12.32 -8.14
C GLU A 127 -0.83 12.46 -9.65
N ILE A 128 -0.09 11.51 -10.23
CA ILE A 128 0.54 11.65 -11.57
C ILE A 128 -0.32 11.03 -12.69
N SER A 129 -1.43 10.35 -12.37
CA SER A 129 -2.32 9.80 -13.42
C SER A 129 -3.46 10.74 -13.81
N GLU A 130 -3.95 11.62 -12.92
CA GLU A 130 -5.07 12.53 -13.23
C GLU A 130 -4.61 13.91 -13.72
N HIS A 131 -3.51 14.46 -13.18
CA HIS A 131 -3.02 15.77 -13.61
C HIS A 131 -2.37 15.80 -14.99
N LYS A 132 -1.87 14.67 -15.51
CA LYS A 132 -1.38 14.58 -16.90
C LYS A 132 -2.50 14.60 -17.94
N GLN A 133 -3.66 14.03 -17.62
CA GLN A 133 -4.83 14.07 -18.50
C GLN A 133 -5.53 15.44 -18.46
N ASN A 134 -5.61 16.07 -17.29
CA ASN A 134 -6.28 17.37 -17.15
C ASN A 134 -5.46 18.54 -17.73
N GLN A 135 -4.11 18.48 -17.69
CA GLN A 135 -3.25 19.52 -18.30
C GLN A 135 -3.12 19.37 -19.83
N GLN A 136 -3.30 18.17 -20.39
CA GLN A 136 -3.33 17.99 -21.86
C GLN A 136 -4.65 18.42 -22.50
N ASN A 137 -5.77 18.36 -21.75
CA ASN A 137 -7.08 18.87 -22.19
C ASN A 137 -7.28 20.38 -22.00
N GLN A 138 -6.34 21.07 -21.33
CA GLN A 138 -6.38 22.53 -21.11
C GLN A 138 -5.27 23.28 -21.85
N LYS A 139 -4.88 22.83 -23.05
CA LYS A 139 -4.25 23.76 -24.00
C LYS A 139 -5.35 24.67 -24.55
N PRO A 140 -5.29 26.00 -24.34
CA PRO A 140 -6.21 26.90 -25.03
C PRO A 140 -5.97 26.73 -26.53
N VAL A 141 -7.02 26.36 -27.26
CA VAL A 141 -7.07 26.52 -28.71
C VAL A 141 -6.98 28.02 -28.94
N ILE A 142 -5.80 28.50 -29.31
CA ILE A 142 -5.62 29.88 -29.76
C ILE A 142 -6.34 29.97 -31.10
N ASP A 143 -7.58 30.44 -31.04
CA ASP A 143 -8.41 30.68 -32.21
C ASP A 143 -7.86 31.92 -32.94
N ASN A 144 -6.97 31.70 -33.92
CA ASN A 144 -6.33 32.75 -34.73
C ASN A 144 -7.29 33.43 -35.72
N THR A 145 -8.60 33.22 -35.56
CA THR A 145 -9.62 33.72 -36.48
C THR A 145 -9.87 35.23 -36.30
N ASP A 146 -9.51 35.80 -35.15
CA ASP A 146 -9.78 37.22 -34.82
C ASP A 146 -8.72 38.23 -35.32
N VAL A 147 -7.52 37.75 -35.71
CA VAL A 147 -6.44 38.65 -36.17
C VAL A 147 -6.68 39.14 -37.60
N ARG A 148 -7.34 38.35 -38.45
CA ARG A 148 -7.57 38.69 -39.86
C ARG A 148 -8.73 39.67 -40.06
N THR A 149 -9.63 39.78 -39.10
CA THR A 149 -10.84 40.63 -39.19
C THR A 149 -10.54 42.09 -38.88
N ARG A 150 -9.49 42.39 -38.09
CA ARG A 150 -9.11 43.77 -37.74
C ARG A 150 -8.34 44.54 -38.83
N LEU A 151 -7.84 43.86 -39.86
CA LEU A 151 -7.05 44.47 -40.95
C LEU A 151 -7.87 44.99 -42.15
N LYS A 152 -9.22 44.96 -42.09
CA LYS A 152 -10.08 45.42 -43.20
C LYS A 152 -10.85 46.73 -42.96
N ALA A 153 -10.63 47.41 -41.84
CA ALA A 153 -11.28 48.70 -41.55
C ALA A 153 -10.29 49.87 -41.61
N VAL A 154 -9.57 50.02 -42.73
CA VAL A 154 -8.96 51.29 -43.14
C VAL A 154 -9.09 51.39 -44.66
N LYS A 155 -10.15 52.04 -45.13
CA LYS A 155 -10.16 52.79 -46.38
C LYS A 155 -11.25 53.86 -46.31
#